data_AF-Q2H7R6-F1
#
_entry.id   AF-Q2H7R6-F1
#
_cell.length_a   1.000
_cell.length_b   1.000
_cell.length_c   1.000
_cell.angle_alpha   90.00
_cell.angle_beta   90.00
_cell.angle_gamma   90.00
#
_symmetry.space_group_name_H-M   'P 1'
#
loop_
_entity.id
_entity.type
_entity.pdbx_description
1 polymer ?
#
loop_
_entity_poly.entity_id
_entity_poly.type
_entity_poly.pdbx_seq_one_letter_code
_entity_poly.pdbx_strand_id
1 'polypeptide(L)'
;MDYWGVATTVPGLILTTFAITDGAHAPDGWKTPYILVTFVLGLLLLATAVYVEGWVAEQPLLPFDLFKPKYMGRMSVALFFAYGVFGIFLFYASFHIGDFMGASALQTAVWFAPMAAGGIILATVGGFTLHLLPGRILLIISACGYIVTCLLFAFAPIDANYWAFIFPAMIGSTIGIDITFLVTNVFITTNVARERQGIAGALINTLLFVGISFFLGLADLAVSEDENRGGTEGHKVAFWFATACSAVVLLIFTTIKIGKAESELTVEERAAHMEGTGEPKPPSATRNETVPV
;
A
#
# COMPACT_ATOMS: atom_id res chain seq x y z
N MET A 1 3.12 12.64 -24.09
CA MET A 1 3.93 12.03 -23.00
C MET A 1 4.44 13.16 -22.13
N ASP A 2 4.11 13.16 -20.84
CA ASP A 2 4.52 14.22 -19.91
C ASP A 2 5.96 14.00 -19.43
N TYR A 3 6.92 14.57 -20.17
CA TYR A 3 8.34 14.47 -19.81
C TYR A 3 8.69 15.25 -18.54
N TRP A 4 7.95 16.32 -18.25
CA TRP A 4 8.23 17.18 -17.08
C TRP A 4 7.75 16.51 -15.80
N GLY A 5 6.54 15.96 -15.79
CA GLY A 5 6.01 15.18 -14.68
C GLY A 5 6.88 13.97 -14.35
N VAL A 6 7.37 13.23 -15.35
CA VAL A 6 8.32 12.12 -15.13
C VAL A 6 9.66 12.61 -14.55
N ALA A 7 10.22 13.67 -15.13
CA ALA A 7 11.51 14.22 -14.72
C ALA A 7 11.51 14.78 -13.30
N THR A 8 10.37 15.18 -12.75
CA THR A 8 10.25 15.63 -11.35
C THR A 8 9.85 14.50 -10.40
N THR A 9 8.89 13.65 -10.81
CA THR A 9 8.31 12.61 -9.93
C THR A 9 9.31 11.50 -9.61
N VAL A 10 10.00 10.98 -10.62
CA VAL A 10 10.93 9.85 -10.47
C VAL A 10 12.10 10.20 -9.53
N PRO A 11 12.89 11.27 -9.77
CA PRO A 11 13.97 11.62 -8.86
C PRO A 11 13.44 12.10 -7.50
N GLY A 12 12.27 12.74 -7.42
CA GLY A 12 11.66 13.11 -6.15
C GLY A 12 11.37 11.90 -5.25
N LEU A 13 10.75 10.85 -5.82
CA LEU A 13 10.49 9.59 -5.11
C LEU A 13 11.78 8.86 -4.71
N ILE A 14 12.77 8.83 -5.61
CA ILE A 14 14.06 8.16 -5.35
C ILE A 14 14.80 8.88 -4.22
N LEU A 15 14.95 10.21 -4.29
CA LEU A 15 15.67 10.98 -3.28
C LEU A 15 14.98 10.92 -1.91
N THR A 16 13.65 10.99 -1.89
CA THR A 16 12.88 10.91 -0.64
C THR A 16 13.02 9.52 -0.01
N THR A 17 12.86 8.46 -0.80
CA THR A 17 13.03 7.08 -0.33
C THR A 17 14.47 6.85 0.16
N PHE A 18 15.46 7.28 -0.62
CA PHE A 18 16.87 7.17 -0.25
C PHE A 18 17.17 7.86 1.08
N ALA A 19 16.70 9.09 1.26
CA ALA A 19 16.94 9.83 2.50
C ALA A 19 16.33 9.16 3.73
N ILE A 20 15.16 8.52 3.58
CA ILE A 20 14.50 7.82 4.69
C ILE A 20 15.24 6.53 5.02
N THR A 21 15.66 5.75 4.01
CA THR A 21 16.35 4.47 4.21
C THR A 21 17.80 4.64 4.68
N ASP A 22 18.56 5.54 4.06
CA ASP A 22 19.95 5.80 4.43
C ASP A 22 20.06 6.68 5.69
N GLY A 23 18.96 7.33 6.07
CA GLY A 23 18.80 8.13 7.28
C GLY A 23 19.23 7.43 8.56
N ALA A 24 18.95 6.12 8.66
CA ALA A 24 19.27 5.28 9.82
C ALA A 24 20.74 4.84 9.88
N HIS A 25 21.45 4.83 8.74
CA HIS A 25 22.77 4.22 8.60
C HIS A 25 23.92 5.24 8.45
N ALA A 26 23.58 6.53 8.35
CA ALA A 26 24.57 7.58 8.15
C ALA A 26 25.43 7.87 9.40
N PRO A 27 26.63 8.45 9.23
CA PRO A 27 27.59 8.65 10.32
C PRO A 27 27.06 9.41 11.55
N ASP A 28 26.20 10.41 11.33
CA ASP A 28 25.52 11.20 12.38
C ASP A 28 23.99 11.00 12.33
N GLY A 29 23.51 9.90 11.73
CA GLY A 29 22.10 9.66 11.44
C GLY A 29 21.46 10.82 10.67
N TRP A 30 20.27 11.25 11.08
CA TRP A 30 19.53 12.38 10.46
C TRP A 30 20.21 13.74 10.58
N LYS A 31 21.24 13.91 11.43
CA LYS A 31 22.00 15.16 11.48
C LYS A 31 23.00 15.28 10.33
N THR A 32 23.20 14.20 9.57
CA THR A 32 24.13 14.21 8.45
C THR A 32 23.62 15.14 7.34
N PRO A 33 24.41 16.12 6.88
CA PRO A 33 23.94 17.16 5.96
C PRO A 33 23.37 16.62 4.65
N TYR A 34 23.94 15.52 4.11
CA TYR A 34 23.49 14.99 2.82
C TYR A 34 22.07 14.40 2.91
N ILE A 35 21.66 13.80 4.03
CA ILE A 35 20.31 13.24 4.22
C ILE A 35 19.27 14.36 4.26
N LEU A 36 19.55 15.43 5.00
CA LEU A 36 18.64 16.58 5.06
C LEU A 36 18.50 17.23 3.68
N VAL A 37 19.60 17.37 2.95
CA VAL A 37 19.59 17.94 1.60
C VAL A 37 18.83 17.06 0.62
N THR A 38 19.07 15.74 0.60
CA THR A 38 18.35 14.81 -0.29
C THR A 38 16.87 14.69 0.08
N PHE A 39 16.52 14.72 1.36
CA PHE A 39 15.13 14.72 1.82
C PHE A 39 14.39 15.99 1.40
N VAL A 40 14.96 17.17 1.65
CA VAL A 40 14.36 18.45 1.28
C VAL A 40 14.26 18.59 -0.24
N LEU A 41 15.31 18.21 -0.99
CA LEU A 41 15.26 18.19 -2.45
C LEU A 41 14.21 17.21 -2.99
N GLY A 42 14.11 16.01 -2.41
CA GLY A 42 13.09 15.03 -2.76
C GLY A 42 11.68 15.58 -2.53
N LEU A 43 11.45 16.20 -1.38
CA LEU A 43 10.16 16.81 -1.05
C LEU A 43 9.80 17.98 -1.97
N LEU A 44 10.78 18.83 -2.31
CA LEU A 44 10.60 19.93 -3.24
C LEU A 44 10.30 19.42 -4.66
N LEU A 45 10.98 18.38 -5.12
CA LEU A 45 10.72 17.74 -6.42
C LEU A 45 9.35 17.08 -6.47
N LEU A 46 8.91 16.43 -5.39
CA LEU A 46 7.56 15.88 -5.28
C LEU A 46 6.49 16.98 -5.23
N ALA A 47 6.71 18.06 -4.49
CA ALA A 47 5.81 19.21 -4.47
C ALA A 47 5.70 19.87 -5.85
N THR A 48 6.84 19.99 -6.54
CA THR A 48 6.89 20.49 -7.92
C THR A 48 6.19 19.52 -8.87
N ALA A 49 6.35 18.21 -8.70
CA ALA A 49 5.65 17.20 -9.48
C ALA A 49 4.13 17.30 -9.31
N VAL A 50 3.64 17.42 -8.07
CA VAL A 50 2.21 17.63 -7.79
C VAL A 50 1.70 18.92 -8.43
N TYR A 51 2.50 19.99 -8.41
CA TYR A 51 2.14 21.25 -9.06
C TYR A 51 2.11 21.13 -10.59
N VAL A 52 3.11 20.48 -11.19
CA VAL A 52 3.20 20.29 -12.64
C VAL A 52 2.06 19.39 -13.12
N GLU A 53 1.85 18.25 -12.47
CA GLU A 53 0.77 17.29 -12.79
C GLU A 53 -0.63 17.88 -12.58
N GLY A 54 -0.79 18.79 -11.62
CA GLY A 54 -2.10 19.38 -11.29
C GLY A 54 -2.50 20.59 -12.11
N TRP A 55 -1.55 21.42 -12.50
CA TRP A 55 -1.86 22.73 -13.08
C TRP A 55 -1.15 23.02 -14.41
N VAL A 56 -0.09 22.27 -14.77
CA VAL A 56 0.75 22.59 -15.93
C VAL A 56 0.66 21.53 -17.03
N ALA A 57 0.49 20.26 -16.67
CA ALA A 57 0.50 19.16 -17.61
C ALA A 57 -0.80 19.09 -18.46
N GLU A 58 -0.66 19.13 -19.78
CA GLU A 58 -1.76 18.89 -20.72
C GLU A 58 -2.21 17.41 -20.75
N GLN A 59 -1.32 16.48 -20.39
CA GLN A 59 -1.57 15.04 -20.28
C GLN A 59 -0.95 14.48 -18.98
N PRO A 60 -1.57 14.71 -17.81
CA PRO A 60 -1.00 14.29 -16.54
C PRO A 60 -0.86 12.76 -16.45
N LEU A 61 0.22 12.29 -15.83
CA LEU A 61 0.46 10.88 -15.49
C LEU A 61 -0.60 10.38 -14.51
N LEU A 62 -1.00 11.22 -13.55
CA LEU A 62 -2.02 10.92 -12.55
C LEU A 62 -3.16 11.95 -12.62
N PRO A 63 -4.13 11.76 -13.54
CA PRO A 63 -5.24 12.69 -13.65
C PRO A 63 -6.04 12.72 -12.36
N PHE A 64 -6.24 13.90 -11.76
CA PHE A 64 -7.01 14.09 -10.52
C PHE A 64 -8.44 13.54 -10.61
N ASP A 65 -8.97 13.42 -11.83
CA ASP A 65 -10.22 12.74 -12.13
C ASP A 65 -10.28 11.31 -11.63
N LEU A 66 -9.13 10.62 -11.54
CA LEU A 66 -9.02 9.26 -11.03
C LEU A 66 -9.44 9.17 -9.56
N PHE A 67 -9.29 10.25 -8.79
CA PHE A 67 -9.67 10.32 -7.38
C PHE A 67 -11.09 10.86 -7.15
N LYS A 68 -11.81 11.27 -8.21
CA LYS A 68 -13.21 11.70 -8.13
C LYS A 68 -14.18 10.61 -7.63
N PRO A 69 -14.02 9.31 -7.97
CA PRO A 69 -14.89 8.27 -7.46
C PRO A 69 -14.91 8.24 -5.93
N LYS A 70 -16.10 8.09 -5.36
CA LYS A 70 -16.31 8.11 -3.92
C LYS A 70 -15.46 7.02 -3.27
N TYR A 71 -14.69 7.40 -2.25
CA TYR A 71 -13.74 6.55 -1.51
C TYR A 71 -12.39 6.24 -2.21
N MET A 72 -12.15 6.61 -3.46
CA MET A 72 -10.88 6.30 -4.14
C MET A 72 -9.66 6.84 -3.38
N GLY A 73 -9.65 8.12 -2.99
CA GLY A 73 -8.53 8.69 -2.22
C GLY A 73 -8.31 8.00 -0.87
N ARG A 74 -9.39 7.61 -0.17
CA ARG A 74 -9.28 6.89 1.11
C ARG A 74 -8.72 5.48 0.91
N MET A 75 -9.13 4.83 -0.18
CA MET A 75 -8.62 3.51 -0.57
C MET A 75 -7.13 3.57 -0.91
N SER A 76 -6.69 4.58 -1.66
CA SER A 76 -5.27 4.78 -1.99
C SER A 76 -4.42 5.01 -0.74
N VAL A 77 -4.91 5.80 0.23
CA VAL A 77 -4.22 5.96 1.52
C VAL A 77 -4.18 4.64 2.30
N ALA A 78 -5.29 3.89 2.37
CA ALA A 78 -5.30 2.60 3.05
C ALA A 78 -4.33 1.59 2.41
N LEU A 79 -4.28 1.54 1.09
CA LEU A 79 -3.31 0.71 0.33
C LEU A 79 -1.87 1.10 0.64
N PHE A 80 -1.57 2.40 0.68
CA PHE A 80 -0.23 2.89 0.98
C PHE A 80 0.26 2.38 2.33
N PHE A 81 -0.58 2.44 3.36
CA PHE A 81 -0.28 1.88 4.68
C PHE A 81 -0.24 0.35 4.68
N ALA A 82 -1.20 -0.32 4.05
CA ALA A 82 -1.29 -1.79 4.03
C ALA A 82 -0.07 -2.43 3.35
N TYR A 83 0.37 -1.88 2.21
CA TYR A 83 1.58 -2.32 1.54
C TYR A 83 2.85 -1.95 2.32
N GLY A 84 2.85 -0.83 3.03
CA GLY A 84 3.92 -0.51 3.98
C GLY A 84 4.08 -1.56 5.08
N VAL A 85 2.97 -1.93 5.74
CA VAL A 85 2.93 -3.00 6.75
C VAL A 85 3.44 -4.32 6.17
N PHE A 86 3.02 -4.67 4.96
CA PHE A 86 3.48 -5.86 4.26
C PHE A 86 5.01 -5.87 4.06
N GLY A 87 5.57 -4.73 3.65
CA GLY A 87 7.01 -4.53 3.52
C GLY A 87 7.77 -4.71 4.83
N ILE A 88 7.30 -4.06 5.90
CA ILE A 88 7.88 -4.19 7.24
C ILE A 88 7.84 -5.65 7.70
N PHE A 89 6.69 -6.31 7.52
CA PHE A 89 6.52 -7.72 7.88
C PHE A 89 7.52 -8.62 7.15
N LEU A 90 7.59 -8.54 5.82
CA LEU A 90 8.48 -9.39 5.03
C LEU A 90 9.95 -9.25 5.45
N PHE A 91 10.40 -8.01 5.63
CA PHE A 91 11.78 -7.72 6.00
C PHE A 91 12.07 -8.20 7.42
N TYR A 92 11.38 -7.66 8.43
CA TYR A 92 11.68 -7.96 9.82
C TYR A 92 11.29 -9.37 10.25
N ALA A 93 10.33 -10.03 9.61
CA ALA A 93 10.06 -11.45 9.88
C ALA A 93 11.24 -12.32 9.43
N SER A 94 11.88 -11.98 8.31
CA SER A 94 13.07 -12.68 7.84
C SER A 94 14.24 -12.50 8.80
N PHE A 95 14.50 -11.27 9.26
CA PHE A 95 15.53 -11.00 10.28
C PHE A 95 15.21 -11.65 11.62
N HIS A 96 13.94 -11.62 12.07
CA HIS A 96 13.56 -12.25 13.33
C HIS A 96 13.79 -13.76 13.31
N ILE A 97 13.42 -14.42 12.22
CA ILE A 97 13.64 -15.86 12.03
C ILE A 97 15.14 -16.19 11.95
N GLY A 98 15.94 -15.37 11.27
CA GLY A 98 17.37 -15.57 11.13
C GLY A 98 18.12 -15.33 12.45
N ASP A 99 17.95 -14.15 13.04
CA ASP A 99 18.81 -13.66 14.12
C ASP A 99 18.37 -14.19 15.50
N PHE A 100 17.06 -14.26 15.77
CA PHE A 100 16.57 -14.72 17.07
C PHE A 100 16.37 -16.23 17.12
N MET A 101 15.92 -16.84 16.02
CA MET A 101 15.61 -18.29 16.00
C MET A 101 16.76 -19.12 15.40
N GLY A 102 17.83 -18.49 14.94
CA GLY A 102 19.01 -19.15 14.39
C GLY A 102 18.74 -19.98 13.13
N ALA A 103 17.62 -19.72 12.45
CA ALA A 103 17.22 -20.51 11.29
C ALA A 103 18.11 -20.18 10.09
N SER A 104 18.52 -21.21 9.33
CA SER A 104 19.24 -20.99 8.08
C SER A 104 18.37 -20.26 7.04
N ALA A 105 19.00 -19.64 6.04
CA ALA A 105 18.27 -19.00 4.94
C ALA A 105 17.32 -19.97 4.22
N LEU A 106 17.72 -21.24 4.05
CA LEU A 106 16.87 -22.28 3.45
C LEU A 106 15.68 -22.61 4.35
N GLN A 107 15.90 -22.71 5.66
CA GLN A 107 14.82 -22.96 6.62
C GLN A 107 13.83 -21.80 6.68
N THR A 108 14.32 -20.57 6.61
CA THR A 108 13.48 -19.36 6.51
C THR A 108 12.58 -19.44 5.28
N ALA A 109 13.13 -19.76 4.11
CA ALA A 109 12.33 -19.91 2.89
C ALA A 109 11.23 -20.99 3.03
N VAL A 110 11.53 -22.12 3.68
CA VAL A 110 10.54 -23.17 3.99
C VAL A 110 9.46 -22.65 4.95
N TRP A 111 9.82 -21.82 5.93
CA TRP A 111 8.88 -21.22 6.86
C TRP A 111 7.98 -20.15 6.24
N PHE A 112 8.40 -19.52 5.15
CA PHE A 112 7.56 -18.66 4.30
C PHE A 112 6.70 -19.44 3.29
N ALA A 113 6.95 -20.74 3.07
CA ALA A 113 6.18 -21.54 2.12
C ALA A 113 4.65 -21.55 2.38
N PRO A 114 4.15 -21.60 3.63
CA PRO A 114 2.71 -21.49 3.90
C PRO A 114 2.10 -20.20 3.39
N MET A 115 2.86 -19.09 3.40
CA MET A 115 2.39 -17.81 2.89
C MET A 115 2.15 -17.87 1.37
N ALA A 116 3.10 -18.46 0.62
CA ALA A 116 2.98 -18.65 -0.82
C ALA A 116 1.87 -19.65 -1.19
N ALA A 117 1.78 -20.78 -0.47
CA ALA A 117 0.72 -21.76 -0.67
C ALA A 117 -0.66 -21.17 -0.38
N GLY A 118 -0.79 -20.41 0.72
CA GLY A 118 -1.99 -19.68 1.07
C GLY A 118 -2.40 -18.70 -0.03
N GLY A 119 -1.43 -18.01 -0.65
CA GLY A 119 -1.72 -17.06 -1.71
C GLY A 119 -2.20 -17.71 -3.00
N ILE A 120 -1.67 -18.88 -3.36
CA ILE A 120 -2.20 -19.67 -4.49
C ILE A 120 -3.65 -20.11 -4.22
N ILE A 121 -3.93 -20.56 -3.00
CA ILE A 121 -5.27 -20.99 -2.59
C ILE A 121 -6.23 -19.79 -2.63
N LEU A 122 -5.85 -18.65 -2.05
CA LEU A 122 -6.67 -17.44 -2.01
C LEU A 122 -6.82 -16.78 -3.38
N ALA A 123 -5.82 -16.84 -4.26
CA ALA A 123 -5.97 -16.38 -5.64
C ALA A 123 -7.00 -17.23 -6.40
N THR A 124 -6.99 -18.55 -6.18
CA THR A 124 -7.93 -19.48 -6.83
C THR A 124 -9.34 -19.32 -6.27
N VAL A 125 -9.48 -19.26 -4.94
CA VAL A 125 -10.77 -19.22 -4.22
C VAL A 125 -11.34 -17.80 -4.14
N GLY A 126 -10.48 -16.79 -4.10
CA GLY A 126 -10.84 -15.38 -3.95
C GLY A 126 -11.71 -14.87 -5.09
N GLY A 127 -11.42 -15.29 -6.33
CA GLY A 127 -12.27 -15.01 -7.49
C GLY A 127 -13.71 -15.53 -7.33
N PHE A 128 -13.88 -16.68 -6.67
CA PHE A 128 -15.19 -17.25 -6.36
C PHE A 128 -15.82 -16.70 -5.08
N THR A 129 -15.06 -16.02 -4.20
CA THR A 129 -15.55 -15.60 -2.89
C THR A 129 -15.93 -14.13 -2.84
N LEU A 130 -15.35 -13.31 -3.72
CA LEU A 130 -15.56 -11.86 -3.81
C LEU A 130 -17.05 -11.46 -3.98
N HIS A 131 -17.86 -12.29 -4.64
CA HIS A 131 -19.29 -12.00 -4.84
C HIS A 131 -20.16 -12.40 -3.64
N LEU A 132 -19.67 -13.28 -2.75
CA LEU A 132 -20.45 -13.83 -1.63
C LEU A 132 -20.50 -12.86 -0.43
N LEU A 133 -19.45 -12.05 -0.25
CA LEU A 133 -19.27 -11.18 0.91
C LEU A 133 -19.22 -9.70 0.51
N PRO A 134 -19.78 -8.78 1.33
CA PRO A 134 -19.59 -7.35 1.13
C PRO A 134 -18.10 -6.99 1.17
N GLY A 135 -17.63 -6.17 0.21
CA GLY A 135 -16.21 -5.78 0.12
C GLY A 135 -15.68 -5.14 1.40
N ARG A 136 -16.52 -4.41 2.13
CA ARG A 136 -16.17 -3.84 3.44
C ARG A 136 -15.78 -4.90 4.48
N ILE A 137 -16.49 -6.03 4.52
CA ILE A 137 -16.21 -7.11 5.49
C ILE A 137 -14.88 -7.78 5.13
N LEU A 138 -14.64 -8.02 3.84
CA LEU A 138 -13.39 -8.58 3.35
C LEU A 138 -12.18 -7.70 3.71
N LEU A 139 -12.28 -6.38 3.52
CA LEU A 139 -11.23 -5.44 3.93
C LEU A 139 -10.99 -5.42 5.45
N ILE A 140 -12.05 -5.53 6.26
CA ILE A 140 -11.91 -5.62 7.72
C ILE A 140 -11.20 -6.93 8.12
N ILE A 141 -11.57 -8.07 7.51
CA ILE A 141 -10.91 -9.36 7.74
C ILE A 141 -9.43 -9.28 7.38
N SER A 142 -9.12 -8.66 6.25
CA SER A 142 -7.76 -8.41 5.80
C SER A 142 -6.94 -7.59 6.80
N ALA A 143 -7.47 -6.45 7.26
CA ALA A 143 -6.78 -5.63 8.26
C ALA A 143 -6.61 -6.35 9.60
N CYS A 144 -7.59 -7.15 10.03
CA CYS A 144 -7.43 -8.04 11.19
C CYS A 144 -6.31 -9.06 10.97
N GLY A 145 -6.18 -9.63 9.76
CA GLY A 145 -5.08 -10.52 9.39
C GLY A 145 -3.72 -9.87 9.58
N TYR A 146 -3.54 -8.65 9.05
CA TYR A 146 -2.32 -7.86 9.27
C TYR A 146 -2.03 -7.61 10.75
N ILE A 147 -3.03 -7.18 11.53
CA ILE A 147 -2.87 -6.92 12.96
C ILE A 147 -2.44 -8.19 13.70
N VAL A 148 -3.11 -9.33 13.45
CA VAL A 148 -2.78 -10.61 14.10
C VAL A 148 -1.35 -11.02 13.76
N THR A 149 -0.96 -10.94 12.49
CA THR A 149 0.40 -11.25 12.04
C THR A 149 1.46 -10.39 12.73
N CYS A 150 1.27 -9.07 12.75
CA CYS A 150 2.22 -8.16 13.38
C CYS A 150 2.27 -8.37 14.91
N LEU A 151 1.13 -8.61 15.55
CA LEU A 151 1.07 -8.90 16.99
C LEU A 151 1.76 -10.21 17.36
N LEU A 152 1.60 -11.26 16.55
CA LEU A 152 2.27 -12.55 16.80
C LEU A 152 3.80 -12.38 16.81
N PHE A 153 4.35 -11.61 15.86
CA PHE A 153 5.78 -11.33 15.86
C PHE A 153 6.22 -10.32 16.93
N ALA A 154 5.37 -9.34 17.29
CA ALA A 154 5.66 -8.41 18.39
C ALA A 154 5.76 -9.13 19.74
N PHE A 155 4.91 -10.13 19.98
CA PHE A 155 4.90 -10.94 21.21
C PHE A 155 5.79 -12.19 21.15
N ALA A 156 6.41 -12.50 20.00
CA ALA A 156 7.23 -13.69 19.86
C ALA A 156 8.40 -13.69 20.86
N PRO A 157 8.59 -14.76 21.66
CA PRO A 157 9.80 -14.95 22.45
C PRO A 157 10.97 -15.35 21.54
N ILE A 158 12.20 -15.26 22.07
CA ILE A 158 13.44 -15.55 21.32
C ILE A 158 13.43 -16.99 20.75
N ASP A 159 12.93 -17.96 21.52
CA ASP A 159 12.74 -19.36 21.09
C ASP A 159 11.27 -19.66 20.76
N ALA A 160 10.63 -18.82 19.93
CA ALA A 160 9.22 -18.99 19.57
C ALA A 160 8.97 -20.35 18.90
N ASN A 161 7.85 -21.00 19.24
CA ASN A 161 7.44 -22.20 18.53
C ASN A 161 6.90 -21.82 17.14
N TYR A 162 7.50 -22.40 16.09
CA TYR A 162 7.09 -22.21 14.69
C TYR A 162 5.58 -22.36 14.49
N TRP A 163 4.97 -23.41 15.05
CA TRP A 163 3.54 -23.70 14.86
C TRP A 163 2.62 -22.73 15.60
N ALA A 164 3.09 -22.09 16.67
CA ALA A 164 2.30 -21.17 17.47
C ALA A 164 2.39 -19.73 16.95
N PHE A 165 3.56 -19.32 16.43
CA PHE A 165 3.83 -17.93 16.05
C PHE A 165 4.00 -17.75 14.54
N ILE A 166 4.95 -18.46 13.93
CA ILE A 166 5.29 -18.21 12.51
C ILE A 166 4.20 -18.71 11.58
N PHE A 167 3.77 -19.96 11.74
CA PHE A 167 2.78 -20.55 10.84
C PHE A 167 1.46 -19.75 10.83
N PRO A 168 0.84 -19.38 11.98
CA PRO A 168 -0.38 -18.58 11.96
C PRO A 168 -0.15 -17.16 11.46
N ALA A 169 1.03 -16.57 11.73
CA ALA A 169 1.37 -15.24 11.22
C ALA A 169 1.52 -15.23 9.69
N MET A 170 2.08 -16.28 9.08
CA MET A 170 2.14 -16.43 7.63
C MET A 170 0.75 -16.50 7.02
N ILE A 171 -0.15 -17.29 7.60
CA ILE A 171 -1.54 -17.38 7.14
C ILE A 171 -2.27 -16.02 7.30
N GLY A 172 -2.10 -15.35 8.44
CA GLY A 172 -2.67 -14.03 8.67
C GLY A 172 -2.15 -12.97 7.68
N SER A 173 -0.87 -13.06 7.32
CA SER A 173 -0.22 -12.15 6.38
C SER A 173 -0.80 -12.33 4.99
N THR A 174 -0.92 -13.58 4.53
CA THR A 174 -1.57 -13.94 3.27
C THR A 174 -3.01 -13.43 3.20
N ILE A 175 -3.81 -13.67 4.24
CA ILE A 175 -5.19 -13.17 4.33
C ILE A 175 -5.20 -11.63 4.25
N GLY A 176 -4.26 -10.97 4.93
CA GLY A 176 -4.06 -9.53 4.85
C GLY A 176 -3.80 -9.06 3.42
N ILE A 177 -2.68 -9.46 2.84
CA ILE A 177 -2.23 -8.94 1.55
C ILE A 177 -3.16 -9.31 0.40
N ASP A 178 -3.58 -10.57 0.30
CA ASP A 178 -4.30 -11.04 -0.88
C ASP A 178 -5.73 -10.53 -0.91
N ILE A 179 -6.43 -10.50 0.22
CA ILE A 179 -7.79 -9.94 0.26
C ILE A 179 -7.75 -8.43 0.01
N THR A 180 -6.79 -7.70 0.60
CA THR A 180 -6.62 -6.26 0.30
C THR A 180 -6.35 -6.06 -1.18
N PHE A 181 -5.44 -6.83 -1.77
CA PHE A 181 -5.09 -6.73 -3.18
C PHE A 181 -6.30 -7.03 -4.06
N LEU A 182 -6.99 -8.16 -3.85
CA LEU A 182 -8.14 -8.56 -4.64
C LEU A 182 -9.29 -7.54 -4.58
N VAL A 183 -9.75 -7.19 -3.38
CA VAL A 183 -10.89 -6.28 -3.22
C VAL A 183 -10.57 -4.90 -3.77
N THR A 184 -9.36 -4.42 -3.52
CA THR A 184 -8.99 -3.08 -3.96
C THR A 184 -8.72 -3.01 -5.45
N ASN A 185 -8.11 -4.03 -6.04
CA ASN A 185 -7.90 -4.10 -7.47
C ASN A 185 -9.25 -4.13 -8.20
N VAL A 186 -10.21 -4.94 -7.74
CA VAL A 186 -11.59 -4.92 -8.28
C VAL A 186 -12.22 -3.53 -8.10
N PHE A 187 -12.16 -2.94 -6.90
CA PHE A 187 -12.74 -1.62 -6.65
C PHE A 187 -12.16 -0.53 -7.56
N ILE A 188 -10.83 -0.48 -7.72
CA ILE A 188 -10.18 0.52 -8.56
C ILE A 188 -10.54 0.27 -10.03
N THR A 189 -10.43 -0.96 -10.50
CA THR A 189 -10.68 -1.30 -11.92
C THR A 189 -12.14 -1.13 -12.31
N THR A 190 -13.12 -1.34 -11.41
CA THR A 190 -14.54 -1.10 -11.70
C THR A 190 -14.92 0.38 -11.71
N ASN A 191 -14.19 1.23 -10.99
CA ASN A 191 -14.43 2.67 -10.89
C ASN A 191 -13.64 3.52 -11.90
N VAL A 192 -12.84 2.88 -12.77
CA VAL A 192 -12.00 3.54 -13.77
C VAL A 192 -12.37 3.08 -15.17
N ALA A 193 -12.46 4.00 -16.14
CA ALA A 193 -12.76 3.68 -17.53
C ALA A 193 -11.68 2.77 -18.16
N ARG A 194 -12.06 1.93 -19.14
CA ARG A 194 -11.16 0.92 -19.73
C ARG A 194 -9.90 1.52 -20.33
N GLU A 195 -10.02 2.70 -20.93
CA GLU A 195 -8.93 3.49 -21.52
C GLU A 195 -7.87 3.92 -20.48
N ARG A 196 -8.25 4.00 -19.19
CA ARG A 196 -7.39 4.45 -18.09
C ARG A 196 -6.95 3.32 -17.15
N GLN A 197 -7.22 2.06 -17.50
CA GLN A 197 -6.83 0.89 -16.70
C GLN A 197 -5.31 0.76 -16.53
N GLY A 198 -4.54 1.17 -17.55
CA GLY A 198 -3.07 1.24 -17.43
C GLY A 198 -2.61 2.18 -16.33
N ILE A 199 -3.27 3.34 -16.17
CA ILE A 199 -2.98 4.32 -15.13
C ILE A 199 -3.39 3.78 -13.75
N ALA A 200 -4.54 3.12 -13.64
CA ALA A 200 -4.98 2.47 -12.40
C ALA A 200 -3.99 1.40 -11.93
N GLY A 201 -3.52 0.54 -12.84
CA GLY A 201 -2.50 -0.46 -12.54
C GLY A 201 -1.16 0.16 -12.12
N ALA A 202 -0.75 1.25 -12.79
CA ALA A 202 0.44 2.00 -12.40
C ALA A 202 0.30 2.56 -10.98
N LEU A 203 -0.84 3.19 -10.65
CA LEU A 203 -1.11 3.70 -9.30
C LEU A 203 -1.00 2.62 -8.24
N ILE A 204 -1.61 1.44 -8.46
CA ILE A 204 -1.54 0.32 -7.50
C ILE A 204 -0.10 -0.11 -7.25
N ASN A 205 0.70 -0.29 -8.31
CA ASN A 205 2.10 -0.70 -8.20
C ASN A 205 2.97 0.40 -7.56
N THR A 206 2.73 1.67 -7.88
CA THR A 206 3.43 2.78 -7.23
C THR A 206 3.11 2.81 -5.74
N LEU A 207 1.84 2.68 -5.35
CA LEU A 207 1.45 2.59 -3.94
C LEU A 207 2.11 1.40 -3.23
N LEU A 208 2.22 0.26 -3.91
CA LEU A 208 2.89 -0.93 -3.39
C LEU A 208 4.37 -0.67 -3.10
N PHE A 209 5.17 -0.33 -4.12
CA PHE A 209 6.61 -0.22 -3.97
C PHE A 209 7.05 1.01 -3.17
N VAL A 210 6.40 2.15 -3.39
CA VAL A 210 6.69 3.37 -2.62
C VAL A 210 6.22 3.20 -1.17
N GLY A 211 5.06 2.57 -0.94
CA GLY A 211 4.56 2.27 0.39
C GLY A 211 5.50 1.36 1.17
N ILE A 212 5.92 0.23 0.57
CA ILE A 212 6.92 -0.67 1.15
C ILE A 212 8.18 0.10 1.54
N SER A 213 8.76 0.85 0.59
CA SER A 213 10.04 1.52 0.83
C SER A 213 9.96 2.60 1.91
N PHE A 214 8.89 3.39 1.89
CA PHE A 214 8.68 4.48 2.85
C PHE A 214 8.47 3.96 4.28
N PHE A 215 7.54 3.03 4.48
CA PHE A 215 7.24 2.51 5.81
C PHE A 215 8.34 1.60 6.34
N LEU A 216 9.03 0.85 5.47
CA LEU A 216 10.18 0.06 5.88
C LEU A 216 11.32 0.95 6.36
N GLY A 217 11.63 2.04 5.65
CA GLY A 217 12.64 3.00 6.10
C GLY A 217 12.25 3.72 7.41
N LEU A 218 10.97 4.00 7.64
CA LEU A 218 10.51 4.52 8.94
C LEU A 218 10.63 3.49 10.07
N ALA A 219 10.34 2.22 9.79
CA ALA A 219 10.51 1.15 10.76
C ALA A 219 12.00 0.95 11.11
N ASP A 220 12.87 1.04 10.10
CA ASP A 220 14.32 0.96 10.25
C ASP A 220 14.89 2.12 11.07
N LEU A 221 14.39 3.33 10.85
CA LEU A 221 14.69 4.46 11.71
C LEU A 221 14.24 4.23 13.17
N ALA A 222 13.06 3.64 13.37
CA ALA A 222 12.56 3.37 14.71
C ALA A 222 13.37 2.28 15.44
N VAL A 223 13.82 1.25 14.71
CA VAL A 223 14.66 0.18 15.27
C VAL A 223 16.06 0.71 15.59
N SER A 224 16.70 1.43 14.67
CA SER A 224 18.03 2.02 14.91
C SER A 224 18.08 3.01 16.08
N GLU A 225 17.03 3.82 16.25
CA GLU A 225 16.92 4.72 17.41
C GLU A 225 16.73 3.97 18.73
N ASP A 226 16.02 2.84 18.74
CA ASP A 226 15.90 1.97 19.92
C ASP A 226 17.27 1.36 20.30
N GLU A 227 18.00 0.83 19.31
CA GLU A 227 19.34 0.28 19.50
C GLU A 227 20.32 1.33 20.05
N ASN A 228 20.31 2.55 19.48
CA ASN A 228 21.14 3.66 19.95
C ASN A 228 20.86 4.08 21.40
N ARG A 229 19.63 3.87 21.88
CA ARG A 229 19.22 4.14 23.26
C ARG A 229 19.48 2.97 24.21
N GLY A 230 20.05 1.88 23.72
CA GLY A 230 20.28 0.65 24.49
C GLY A 230 19.02 -0.16 24.74
N GLY A 231 18.01 -0.01 23.88
CA GLY A 231 16.78 -0.81 23.91
C GLY A 231 17.05 -2.29 23.68
N THR A 232 16.22 -3.14 24.29
CA THR A 232 16.32 -4.60 24.20
C THR A 232 15.22 -5.22 23.32
N GLU A 233 14.34 -4.38 22.76
CA GLU A 233 13.19 -4.82 21.97
C GLU A 233 13.60 -5.16 20.53
N GLY A 234 14.68 -4.54 20.01
CA GLY A 234 15.25 -4.85 18.70
C GLY A 234 14.19 -4.81 17.58
N HIS A 235 14.11 -5.87 16.79
CA HIS A 235 13.12 -6.01 15.70
C HIS A 235 11.65 -5.93 16.14
N LYS A 236 11.33 -6.07 17.44
CA LYS A 236 9.95 -5.94 17.95
C LYS A 236 9.40 -4.53 17.78
N VAL A 237 10.25 -3.51 17.80
CA VAL A 237 9.85 -2.11 17.56
C VAL A 237 9.21 -1.96 16.19
N ALA A 238 9.79 -2.59 15.16
CA ALA A 238 9.23 -2.58 13.81
C ALA A 238 7.84 -3.25 13.76
N PHE A 239 7.64 -4.35 14.50
CA PHE A 239 6.34 -5.03 14.56
C PHE A 239 5.28 -4.23 15.33
N TRP A 240 5.66 -3.52 16.39
CA TRP A 240 4.77 -2.57 17.08
C TRP A 240 4.36 -1.42 16.17
N PHE A 241 5.32 -0.85 15.43
CA PHE A 241 5.05 0.18 14.43
C PHE A 241 4.13 -0.33 13.31
N ALA A 242 4.39 -1.53 12.80
CA ALA A 242 3.53 -2.18 11.80
C ALA A 242 2.12 -2.46 12.34
N THR A 243 1.99 -2.82 13.61
CA THR A 243 0.69 -3.02 14.27
C THR A 243 -0.09 -1.71 14.36
N ALA A 244 0.56 -0.60 14.74
CA ALA A 244 -0.06 0.71 14.79
C ALA A 244 -0.54 1.15 13.38
N CYS A 245 0.29 0.93 12.36
CA CYS A 245 -0.07 1.19 10.97
C CYS A 245 -1.24 0.31 10.50
N SER A 246 -1.28 -0.96 10.89
CA SER A 246 -2.38 -1.89 10.59
C SER A 246 -3.69 -1.47 11.25
N ALA A 247 -3.63 -0.91 12.47
CA ALA A 247 -4.79 -0.35 13.13
C ALA A 247 -5.34 0.88 12.39
N VAL A 248 -4.46 1.73 11.84
CA VAL A 248 -4.87 2.85 10.95
C VAL A 248 -5.56 2.31 9.69
N VAL A 249 -5.01 1.27 9.06
CA VAL A 249 -5.64 0.60 7.90
C VAL A 249 -7.04 0.09 8.26
N LEU A 250 -7.18 -0.59 9.40
CA LEU A 250 -8.48 -1.07 9.89
C LEU A 250 -9.47 0.09 10.05
N LEU A 251 -9.06 1.18 10.69
CA LEU A 251 -9.90 2.37 10.86
C LEU A 251 -10.33 2.92 9.51
N ILE A 252 -9.42 3.09 8.55
CA ILE A 252 -9.77 3.61 7.23
C ILE A 252 -10.74 2.66 6.52
N PHE A 253 -10.48 1.35 6.51
CA PHE A 253 -11.37 0.35 5.90
C PHE A 253 -12.76 0.32 6.53
N THR A 254 -12.88 0.54 7.85
CA THR A 254 -14.21 0.65 8.47
C THR A 254 -15.00 1.86 7.97
N THR A 255 -14.36 2.93 7.53
CA THR A 255 -15.03 4.13 6.97
C THR A 255 -15.43 3.98 5.50
N ILE A 256 -14.86 3.01 4.79
CA ILE A 256 -15.17 2.75 3.38
C ILE A 256 -16.40 1.85 3.31
N LYS A 257 -17.41 2.29 2.54
CA LYS A 257 -18.60 1.49 2.26
C LYS A 257 -18.51 0.93 0.85
N ILE A 258 -18.07 -0.32 0.76
CA ILE A 258 -18.13 -1.13 -0.48
C ILE A 258 -19.28 -2.13 -0.31
N GLY A 259 -20.21 -2.14 -1.27
CA GLY A 259 -21.33 -3.08 -1.31
C GLY A 259 -20.87 -4.52 -1.59
N LYS A 260 -21.83 -5.43 -1.80
CA LYS A 260 -21.52 -6.74 -2.38
C LYS A 260 -21.11 -6.54 -3.83
N ALA A 261 -20.07 -7.24 -4.28
CA ALA A 261 -19.65 -7.27 -5.67
C ALA A 261 -20.61 -8.13 -6.52
N GLU A 262 -21.90 -7.82 -6.48
CA GLU A 262 -22.90 -8.46 -7.33
C GLU A 262 -23.12 -7.53 -8.52
N SER A 263 -22.47 -7.86 -9.64
CA SER A 263 -22.58 -7.17 -10.93
C SER A 263 -22.66 -5.64 -10.80
N GLU A 264 -21.74 -5.03 -10.05
CA GLU A 264 -21.60 -3.57 -10.13
C GLU A 264 -21.18 -3.26 -11.57
N LEU A 265 -22.13 -2.73 -12.33
CA LEU A 265 -21.91 -2.24 -13.68
C LEU A 265 -20.61 -1.42 -13.67
N THR A 266 -19.68 -1.80 -14.54
CA THR A 266 -18.48 -1.00 -14.82
C THR A 266 -18.88 0.44 -15.16
N VAL A 267 -17.97 1.41 -15.05
CA VAL A 267 -18.28 2.80 -15.42
C VAL A 267 -18.95 2.90 -16.80
N GLU A 268 -18.51 2.06 -17.74
CA GLU A 268 -19.06 1.95 -19.09
C GLU A 268 -20.45 1.33 -19.11
N GLU A 269 -20.68 0.24 -18.37
CA GLU A 269 -22.01 -0.36 -18.26
C GLU A 269 -22.99 0.54 -17.52
N ARG A 270 -22.57 1.34 -16.53
CA ARG A 270 -23.43 2.37 -15.90
C ARG A 270 -23.77 3.46 -16.90
N ALA A 271 -22.81 3.91 -17.70
CA ALA A 271 -23.03 4.90 -18.75
C ALA A 271 -24.00 4.37 -19.82
N ALA A 272 -23.82 3.14 -20.28
CA ALA A 272 -24.70 2.49 -21.25
C ALA A 272 -26.11 2.22 -20.69
N HIS A 273 -26.21 1.85 -19.40
CA HIS A 273 -27.51 1.62 -18.75
C HIS A 273 -28.28 2.94 -18.53
N MET A 274 -27.61 4.05 -18.22
CA MET A 274 -28.22 5.39 -18.15
C MET A 274 -28.66 5.91 -19.53
N GLU A 275 -27.88 5.62 -20.59
CA GLU A 275 -28.26 5.96 -21.97
C GLU A 275 -29.47 5.12 -22.46
N GLY A 276 -29.63 3.89 -21.97
CA GLY A 276 -30.77 3.03 -22.27
C GLY A 276 -32.06 3.33 -21.48
N THR A 277 -31.97 3.89 -20.26
CA THR A 277 -33.15 4.20 -19.41
C THR A 277 -33.71 5.61 -19.59
N GLY A 278 -33.05 6.47 -20.36
CA GLY A 278 -33.49 7.85 -20.59
C GLY A 278 -33.38 8.76 -19.36
N GLU A 279 -32.64 8.34 -18.33
CA GLU A 279 -32.34 9.18 -17.18
C GLU A 279 -31.34 10.28 -17.55
N PRO A 280 -31.52 11.52 -17.04
CA PRO A 280 -30.66 12.64 -17.44
C PRO A 280 -29.22 12.40 -16.98
N LYS A 281 -28.31 12.44 -17.96
CA LYS A 281 -26.85 12.40 -17.77
C LYS A 281 -26.46 13.40 -16.67
N PRO A 282 -25.72 13.01 -15.61
CA PRO A 282 -25.15 13.99 -14.70
C PRO A 282 -24.28 14.95 -15.52
N PRO A 283 -24.30 16.27 -15.21
CA PRO A 283 -23.68 17.27 -16.07
C PRO A 283 -22.24 16.90 -16.34
N SER A 284 -21.95 16.63 -17.62
CA SER A 284 -20.60 16.44 -18.12
C SER A 284 -19.83 17.72 -17.81
N ALA A 285 -18.73 17.61 -17.06
CA ALA A 285 -17.76 18.67 -16.90
C ALA A 285 -16.97 18.84 -18.20
N THR A 286 -17.67 19.23 -19.26
CA THR A 286 -17.11 19.76 -20.51
C THR A 286 -17.71 21.13 -20.68
N ARG A 287 -17.02 22.13 -20.11
CA ARG A 287 -17.26 23.53 -20.46
C ARG A 287 -15.96 24.32 -20.31
N ASN A 288 -15.19 24.36 -21.39
CA ASN A 288 -14.90 25.61 -22.09
C ASN A 288 -13.93 25.33 -23.25
N GLU A 289 -14.46 24.94 -24.41
CA GLU A 289 -13.89 25.44 -25.66
C GLU A 289 -14.54 26.80 -25.94
N THR A 290 -13.66 27.81 -26.01
CA THR A 290 -13.66 28.96 -26.93
C THR A 290 -14.95 29.77 -27.17
N VAL A 291 -14.85 31.08 -26.90
CA VAL A 291 -15.53 32.09 -27.73
C VAL A 291 -14.48 33.14 -28.16
N PRO A 292 -14.42 33.50 -29.46
CA PRO A 292 -13.47 34.47 -30.03
C PRO A 292 -13.99 35.92 -29.95
N VAL A 293 -13.13 36.82 -30.43
CA VAL A 293 -13.19 38.29 -30.59
C VAL A 293 -12.66 39.11 -29.42
#